data_AF-D1B078-F1
#
_entry.id   AF-D1B078-F1
#
_cell.length_a   1.000
_cell.length_b   1.000
_cell.length_c   1.000
_cell.angle_alpha   90.00
_cell.angle_beta   90.00
_cell.angle_gamma   90.00
#
_symmetry.space_group_name_H-M   'P 1'
#
loop_
_entity.id
_entity.type
_entity.pdbx_description
1 polymer ?
#
loop_
_entity_poly.entity_id
_entity_poly.type
_entity_poly.pdbx_seq_one_letter_code
_entity_poly.pdbx_strand_id
1 'polypeptide(L)'
;MAREKILMVEDNKALSKLIIKKMESSLEFEIDAAYSYAEAKALLEKKSDYFLALLDLNLPDAPDGEVVDMVLSHKVPSIILTGSMDKEVREAILKKDVIDYVYKGNIDDVNYIFTLIERLHKNRSIKVMVVDDSMATRSQIRALLQHQMFHVMVAAHGEEALIFLENNPDIKLILTDFQMPVMNGVELTKEVRKRYSKNELSIIAMTGTNTELISAKFLKIGANDFINKPFTREEIACRINNSLDALEYIAKIKDMAQNDFLSGLANRRYFFDAMQEYFKEARKQKESFALGLIDVDKFKQINDTLGHRVGDQVIVALAKTLKEQLTHDHFIARIGGDEFCLVLKDIEQKKALEFFIKLQCAVAKIEIPVSAEEKVGVSVSIGVTFNDLESVEEMINQADKALYKAKKNGRNRVEVA
;
A
#
# COMPACT_ATOMS: atom_id res chain seq x y z
N MET A 1 -7.20 -6.90 -15.77
CA MET A 1 -5.84 -6.56 -16.25
C MET A 1 -5.22 -7.84 -16.81
N ALA A 2 -4.39 -7.76 -17.83
CA ALA A 2 -3.64 -8.94 -18.29
C ALA A 2 -2.66 -9.36 -17.20
N ARG A 3 -2.46 -10.67 -16.98
CA ARG A 3 -1.46 -11.17 -16.04
C ARG A 3 -0.07 -10.89 -16.58
N GLU A 4 0.85 -10.54 -15.70
CA GLU A 4 2.25 -10.37 -16.09
C GLU A 4 2.92 -11.73 -16.23
N LYS A 5 3.82 -11.86 -17.21
CA LYS A 5 4.48 -13.13 -17.50
C LYS A 5 5.84 -13.22 -16.85
N ILE A 6 6.14 -14.36 -16.24
CA ILE A 6 7.46 -14.71 -15.72
C ILE A 6 7.98 -15.91 -16.51
N LEU A 7 9.20 -15.80 -17.02
CA LEU A 7 9.90 -16.90 -17.67
C LEU A 7 10.64 -17.69 -16.60
N MET A 8 10.32 -18.97 -16.43
CA MET A 8 11.07 -19.87 -15.55
C MET A 8 11.89 -20.83 -16.38
N VAL A 9 13.21 -20.84 -16.22
CA VAL A 9 14.11 -21.78 -16.88
C VAL A 9 14.84 -22.60 -15.83
N GLU A 10 14.41 -23.86 -15.66
CA GLU A 10 14.92 -24.77 -14.63
C GLU A 10 14.71 -26.21 -15.12
N ASP A 11 15.77 -27.01 -15.19
CA ASP A 11 15.71 -28.38 -15.69
C ASP A 11 14.97 -29.32 -14.71
N ASN A 12 15.03 -29.02 -13.41
CA ASN A 12 14.30 -29.74 -12.38
C ASN A 12 12.79 -29.45 -12.45
N LYS A 13 12.08 -30.34 -13.14
CA LYS A 13 10.61 -30.29 -13.28
C LYS A 13 9.85 -30.30 -11.95
N ALA A 14 10.39 -30.93 -10.90
CA ALA A 14 9.73 -30.97 -9.59
C ALA A 14 9.82 -29.61 -8.89
N LEU A 15 11.00 -28.99 -8.88
CA LEU A 15 11.21 -27.64 -8.36
C LEU A 15 10.39 -26.60 -9.15
N SER A 16 10.39 -26.71 -10.49
CA SER A 16 9.56 -25.88 -11.37
C SER A 16 8.08 -25.94 -11.00
N LYS A 17 7.52 -27.15 -10.87
CA LYS A 17 6.11 -27.32 -10.49
C LYS A 17 5.81 -26.79 -9.09
N LEU A 18 6.74 -26.93 -8.14
CA LEU A 18 6.60 -26.38 -6.80
C LEU A 18 6.51 -24.85 -6.83
N ILE A 19 7.43 -24.21 -7.55
CA ILE A 19 7.47 -22.75 -7.70
C ILE A 19 6.18 -22.28 -8.40
N ILE A 20 5.82 -22.89 -9.53
CA ILE A 20 4.61 -22.54 -10.29
C ILE A 20 3.35 -22.66 -9.42
N LYS A 21 3.14 -23.81 -8.77
CA LYS A 21 1.94 -24.04 -7.94
C LYS A 21 1.80 -23.00 -6.83
N LYS A 22 2.93 -22.58 -6.25
CA LYS A 22 2.93 -21.57 -5.20
C LYS A 22 2.70 -20.18 -5.77
N MET A 23 3.18 -19.88 -6.98
CA MET A 23 2.97 -18.57 -7.65
C MET A 23 1.55 -18.44 -8.19
N GLU A 24 0.92 -19.54 -8.63
CA GLU A 24 -0.49 -19.56 -9.04
C GLU A 24 -1.44 -19.15 -7.91
N SER A 25 -1.01 -19.27 -6.65
CA SER A 25 -1.77 -18.76 -5.50
C SER A 25 -1.78 -17.23 -5.41
N SER A 26 -0.79 -16.57 -6.02
CA SER A 26 -0.76 -15.12 -6.23
C SER A 26 -1.43 -14.80 -7.57
N LEU A 27 -2.56 -14.08 -7.55
CA LEU A 27 -3.44 -13.88 -8.72
C LEU A 27 -2.85 -13.01 -9.85
N GLU A 28 -1.58 -12.60 -9.74
CA GLU A 28 -0.95 -11.51 -10.50
C GLU A 28 -0.04 -12.00 -11.65
N PHE A 29 0.49 -13.22 -11.55
CA PHE A 29 1.50 -13.71 -12.51
C PHE A 29 1.04 -14.94 -13.30
N GLU A 30 1.46 -15.01 -14.55
CA GLU A 30 1.43 -16.19 -15.41
C GLU A 30 2.88 -16.67 -15.60
N ILE A 31 3.12 -17.99 -15.56
CA ILE A 31 4.47 -18.54 -15.70
C ILE A 31 4.58 -19.37 -16.96
N ASP A 32 5.52 -18.98 -17.81
CA ASP A 32 5.96 -19.82 -18.92
C ASP A 32 7.21 -20.58 -18.46
N ALA A 33 7.13 -21.91 -18.40
CA ALA A 33 8.23 -22.76 -17.98
C ALA A 33 8.98 -23.35 -19.19
N ALA A 34 10.31 -23.28 -19.13
CA ALA A 34 11.24 -23.97 -20.02
C ALA A 34 12.15 -24.88 -19.18
N TYR A 35 12.44 -26.06 -19.70
CA TYR A 35 13.26 -27.08 -19.05
C TYR A 35 14.62 -27.27 -19.73
N SER A 36 14.93 -26.44 -20.73
CA SER A 36 16.18 -26.46 -21.50
C SER A 36 16.45 -25.09 -22.12
N TYR A 37 17.69 -24.85 -22.54
CA TYR A 37 18.09 -23.64 -23.27
C TYR A 37 17.28 -23.50 -24.57
N ALA A 38 17.10 -24.60 -25.32
CA ALA A 38 16.33 -24.59 -26.56
C ALA A 38 14.86 -24.18 -26.35
N GLU A 39 14.22 -24.67 -25.29
CA GLU A 39 12.84 -24.29 -24.93
C GLU A 39 12.75 -22.81 -24.53
N ALA A 40 13.69 -22.33 -23.71
CA ALA A 40 13.74 -20.92 -23.29
C ALA A 40 13.89 -19.98 -24.49
N LYS A 41 14.76 -20.35 -25.45
CA LYS A 41 14.93 -19.62 -26.70
C LYS A 41 13.63 -19.54 -27.51
N ALA A 42 12.94 -20.67 -27.68
CA ALA A 42 11.68 -20.72 -28.41
C ALA A 42 10.57 -19.87 -27.77
N LEU A 43 10.57 -19.74 -26.44
CA LEU A 43 9.64 -18.86 -25.71
C LEU A 43 9.97 -17.37 -25.93
N LEU A 44 11.25 -17.00 -25.86
CA LEU A 44 11.71 -15.62 -26.09
C LEU A 44 11.45 -15.18 -27.54
N GLU A 45 11.63 -16.07 -28.52
CA GLU A 45 11.38 -15.78 -29.94
C GLU A 45 9.90 -15.48 -30.25
N LYS A 46 8.96 -15.94 -29.42
CA LYS A 46 7.54 -15.60 -29.53
C LYS A 46 7.25 -14.12 -29.19
N LYS A 47 8.26 -13.34 -28.77
CA LYS A 47 8.17 -11.93 -28.37
C LYS A 47 7.15 -11.69 -27.24
N SER A 48 7.10 -12.62 -26.29
CA SER A 48 6.38 -12.40 -25.04
C SER A 48 7.04 -11.29 -24.22
N ASP A 49 6.26 -10.38 -23.67
CA ASP A 49 6.73 -9.34 -22.76
C ASP A 49 6.84 -9.93 -21.35
N TYR A 50 8.06 -10.35 -20.98
CA TYR A 50 8.34 -10.96 -19.68
C TYR A 50 8.69 -9.88 -18.66
N PHE A 51 7.94 -9.86 -17.56
CA PHE A 51 8.24 -9.02 -16.39
C PHE A 51 9.59 -9.40 -15.76
N LEU A 52 9.88 -10.69 -15.68
CA LEU A 52 11.04 -11.24 -15.00
C LEU A 52 11.37 -12.64 -15.55
N ALA A 53 12.64 -13.03 -15.46
CA ALA A 53 13.07 -14.41 -15.66
C ALA A 53 13.75 -15.01 -14.41
N LEU A 54 13.43 -16.26 -14.10
CA LEU A 54 14.12 -17.08 -13.10
C LEU A 54 14.97 -18.10 -13.84
N LEU A 55 16.30 -18.04 -13.67
CA LEU A 55 17.24 -18.75 -14.54
C LEU A 55 18.16 -19.65 -13.73
N ASP A 56 18.05 -20.96 -13.93
CA ASP A 56 19.09 -21.88 -13.49
C ASP A 56 20.37 -21.70 -14.30
N LEU A 57 21.52 -21.76 -13.64
CA LEU A 57 22.83 -21.66 -14.30
C LEU A 57 23.17 -22.92 -15.09
N ASN A 58 22.76 -24.08 -14.59
CA ASN A 58 23.27 -25.36 -15.08
C ASN A 58 22.16 -26.13 -15.78
N LEU A 59 22.00 -25.90 -17.09
CA LEU A 59 21.05 -26.66 -17.90
C LEU A 59 21.76 -27.82 -18.62
N PRO A 60 21.07 -28.94 -18.90
CA PRO A 60 21.66 -30.08 -19.62
C PRO A 60 22.24 -29.73 -20.99
N ASP A 61 21.68 -28.74 -21.69
CA ASP A 61 22.09 -28.25 -23.01
C ASP A 61 22.80 -26.88 -22.98
N ALA A 62 23.01 -26.31 -21.79
CA ALA A 62 23.74 -25.06 -21.54
C ALA A 62 24.28 -25.05 -20.09
N PRO A 63 25.41 -25.74 -19.82
CA PRO A 63 25.88 -26.01 -18.46
C PRO A 63 26.66 -24.85 -17.82
N ASP A 64 27.05 -23.83 -18.60
CA ASP A 64 27.98 -22.76 -18.18
C ASP A 64 27.25 -21.40 -18.01
N GLY A 65 25.93 -21.43 -17.82
CA GLY A 65 25.11 -20.22 -17.63
C GLY A 65 24.84 -19.43 -18.91
N GLU A 66 24.94 -20.06 -20.10
CA GLU A 66 24.69 -19.41 -21.39
C GLU A 66 23.25 -18.90 -21.53
N VAL A 67 22.31 -19.53 -20.81
CA VAL A 67 20.91 -19.10 -20.75
C VAL A 67 20.77 -17.67 -20.21
N VAL A 68 21.62 -17.29 -19.26
CA VAL A 68 21.60 -15.96 -18.65
C VAL A 68 21.92 -14.90 -19.69
N ASP A 69 22.96 -15.12 -20.49
CA ASP A 69 23.39 -14.15 -21.50
C ASP A 69 22.35 -14.03 -22.63
N MET A 70 21.73 -15.15 -23.01
CA MET A 70 20.62 -15.15 -23.96
C MET A 70 19.44 -14.32 -23.45
N VAL A 71 18.99 -14.53 -22.21
CA VAL A 71 17.80 -13.86 -21.67
C VAL A 71 18.08 -12.37 -21.46
N LEU A 72 19.26 -12.02 -20.95
CA LEU A 72 19.68 -10.61 -20.80
C LEU A 72 19.77 -9.90 -22.16
N SER A 73 20.18 -10.58 -23.24
CA SER A 73 20.19 -9.99 -24.59
C SER A 73 18.79 -9.60 -25.10
N HIS A 74 17.74 -10.25 -24.58
CA HIS A 74 16.33 -9.90 -24.83
C HIS A 74 15.81 -8.81 -23.89
N LYS A 75 16.67 -8.23 -23.03
CA LYS A 75 16.34 -7.20 -22.04
C LYS A 75 15.32 -7.64 -21.00
N VAL A 76 15.25 -8.95 -20.72
CA VAL A 76 14.38 -9.48 -19.67
C VAL A 76 15.13 -9.42 -18.34
N PRO A 77 14.61 -8.70 -17.32
CA PRO A 77 15.24 -8.65 -16.02
C PRO A 77 15.30 -10.05 -15.41
N SER A 78 16.44 -10.43 -14.82
CA SER A 78 16.70 -11.84 -14.47
C SER A 78 17.17 -12.01 -13.03
N ILE A 79 16.66 -13.05 -12.36
CA ILE A 79 17.18 -13.60 -11.10
C ILE A 79 17.80 -14.95 -11.39
N ILE A 80 19.00 -15.17 -10.90
CA ILE A 80 19.72 -16.44 -11.09
C ILE A 80 19.42 -17.39 -9.94
N LEU A 81 19.14 -18.65 -10.26
CA LEU A 81 19.04 -19.76 -9.33
C LEU A 81 20.37 -20.52 -9.33
N THR A 82 21.03 -20.60 -8.17
CA THR A 82 22.33 -21.29 -8.04
C THR A 82 22.25 -22.43 -7.05
N GLY A 83 22.81 -23.58 -7.43
CA GLY A 83 22.99 -24.74 -6.54
C GLY A 83 24.26 -24.65 -5.67
N SER A 84 25.09 -23.61 -5.85
CA SER A 84 26.31 -23.39 -5.07
C SER A 84 26.41 -21.94 -4.56
N MET A 85 27.07 -21.77 -3.41
CA MET A 85 27.41 -20.47 -2.81
C MET A 85 28.89 -20.11 -2.99
N ASP A 86 29.58 -20.77 -3.93
CA ASP A 86 30.99 -20.51 -4.22
C ASP A 86 31.22 -19.05 -4.63
N LYS A 87 32.28 -18.47 -4.05
CA LYS A 87 32.61 -17.04 -4.23
C LYS A 87 32.86 -16.68 -5.70
N GLU A 88 33.51 -17.57 -6.45
CA GLU A 88 33.84 -17.37 -7.86
C GLU A 88 32.57 -17.30 -8.73
N VAL A 89 31.62 -18.21 -8.50
CA VAL A 89 30.31 -18.23 -9.17
C VAL A 89 29.56 -16.95 -8.84
N ARG A 90 29.51 -16.56 -7.57
CA ARG A 90 28.89 -15.29 -7.15
C ARG A 90 29.51 -14.08 -7.85
N GLU A 91 30.83 -13.98 -7.89
CA GLU A 91 31.51 -12.87 -8.56
C GLU A 91 31.26 -12.85 -10.07
N ALA A 92 31.16 -14.01 -10.71
CA ALA A 92 30.80 -14.12 -12.12
C ALA A 92 29.37 -13.64 -12.38
N ILE A 93 28.42 -14.03 -11.53
CA ILE A 93 27.01 -13.59 -11.61
C ILE A 93 26.91 -12.08 -11.42
N LEU A 94 27.55 -11.52 -10.40
CA LEU A 94 27.45 -10.09 -10.08
C LEU A 94 28.12 -9.17 -11.11
N LYS A 95 28.94 -9.72 -12.02
CA LYS A 95 29.45 -8.99 -13.19
C LYS A 95 28.42 -8.89 -14.33
N LYS A 96 27.39 -9.75 -14.33
CA LYS A 96 26.29 -9.71 -15.30
C LYS A 96 25.20 -8.74 -14.82
N ASP A 97 24.38 -8.28 -15.75
CA ASP A 97 23.31 -7.30 -15.53
C ASP A 97 22.04 -7.90 -14.89
N VAL A 98 22.22 -8.70 -13.85
CA VAL A 98 21.12 -9.42 -13.17
C VAL A 98 20.59 -8.66 -11.97
N ILE A 99 19.34 -8.91 -11.59
CA ILE A 99 18.72 -8.30 -10.41
C ILE A 99 19.28 -8.88 -9.11
N ASP A 100 19.37 -10.19 -9.04
CA ASP A 100 19.86 -10.90 -7.86
C ASP A 100 20.19 -12.35 -8.19
N TYR A 101 20.74 -13.07 -7.21
CA TYR A 101 20.90 -14.52 -7.26
C TYR A 101 20.34 -15.15 -5.99
N VAL A 102 19.79 -16.34 -6.12
CA VAL A 102 19.14 -17.09 -5.04
C VAL A 102 19.70 -18.50 -5.02
N TYR A 103 20.13 -18.94 -3.84
CA TYR A 103 20.53 -20.32 -3.61
C TYR A 103 19.30 -21.22 -3.67
N LYS A 104 19.35 -22.40 -4.31
CA LYS A 104 18.19 -23.32 -4.43
C LYS A 104 18.28 -24.58 -3.57
N GLY A 105 18.80 -24.47 -2.34
CA GLY A 105 19.10 -25.63 -1.50
C GLY A 105 17.94 -26.18 -0.69
N ASN A 106 16.96 -25.36 -0.30
CA ASN A 106 15.85 -25.77 0.56
C ASN A 106 14.52 -25.06 0.23
N ILE A 107 13.49 -25.27 1.07
CA ILE A 107 12.16 -24.65 0.88
C ILE A 107 12.17 -23.16 1.23
N ASP A 108 12.99 -22.73 2.19
CA ASP A 108 13.09 -21.32 2.60
C ASP A 108 13.72 -20.45 1.50
N ASP A 109 14.71 -20.99 0.82
CA ASP A 109 15.29 -20.44 -0.40
C ASP A 109 14.24 -20.21 -1.49
N VAL A 110 13.37 -21.20 -1.69
CA VAL A 110 12.24 -21.09 -2.60
C VAL A 110 11.28 -19.99 -2.13
N ASN A 111 10.99 -19.87 -0.83
CA ASN A 111 10.15 -18.79 -0.28
C ASN A 111 10.74 -17.40 -0.51
N TYR A 112 12.06 -17.28 -0.46
CA TYR A 112 12.76 -16.03 -0.71
C TYR A 112 12.56 -15.54 -2.16
N ILE A 113 12.54 -16.46 -3.14
CA ILE A 113 12.24 -16.13 -4.54
C ILE A 113 10.89 -15.40 -4.65
N PHE A 114 9.84 -15.92 -4.01
CA PHE A 114 8.52 -15.28 -4.02
C PHE A 114 8.56 -13.88 -3.41
N THR A 115 9.19 -13.76 -2.25
CA THR A 115 9.30 -12.49 -1.53
C THR A 115 10.01 -11.45 -2.38
N LEU A 116 11.07 -11.86 -3.09
CA LEU A 116 11.81 -11.00 -4.00
C LEU A 116 10.98 -10.58 -5.22
N ILE A 117 10.25 -11.52 -5.84
CA ILE A 117 9.36 -11.21 -6.99
C ILE A 117 8.27 -10.21 -6.60
N GLU A 118 7.57 -10.46 -5.49
CA GLU A 118 6.55 -9.53 -4.97
C GLU A 118 7.15 -8.15 -4.64
N ARG A 119 8.35 -8.13 -4.04
CA ARG A 119 9.08 -6.88 -3.76
C ARG A 119 9.38 -6.12 -5.04
N LEU A 120 9.94 -6.76 -6.07
CA LEU A 120 10.24 -6.14 -7.37
C LEU A 120 8.98 -5.59 -8.04
N HIS A 121 7.89 -6.35 -7.99
CA HIS A 121 6.59 -5.91 -8.53
C HIS A 121 6.13 -4.62 -7.85
N LYS A 122 6.15 -4.57 -6.51
CA LYS A 122 5.78 -3.39 -5.72
C LYS A 122 6.71 -2.20 -5.99
N ASN A 123 8.01 -2.43 -6.10
CA ASN A 123 9.03 -1.38 -6.25
C ASN A 123 8.77 -0.45 -7.44
N ARG A 124 8.12 -0.94 -8.50
CA ARG A 124 7.74 -0.15 -9.69
C ARG A 124 6.82 1.02 -9.39
N SER A 125 6.08 0.95 -8.28
CA SER A 125 5.20 2.02 -7.80
C SER A 125 5.83 2.86 -6.69
N ILE A 126 7.03 2.50 -6.22
CA ILE A 126 7.68 3.14 -5.08
C ILE A 126 8.70 4.16 -5.58
N LYS A 127 8.49 5.42 -5.17
CA LYS A 127 9.44 6.50 -5.40
C LYS A 127 10.48 6.56 -4.29
N VAL A 128 11.76 6.54 -4.68
CA VAL A 128 12.91 6.63 -3.78
C VAL A 128 13.83 7.76 -4.22
N MET A 129 14.48 8.43 -3.28
CA MET A 129 15.39 9.53 -3.57
C MET A 129 16.79 9.27 -3.00
N VAL A 130 17.81 9.49 -3.82
CA VAL A 130 19.22 9.41 -3.43
C VAL A 130 19.78 10.83 -3.34
N VAL A 131 20.27 11.21 -2.16
CA VAL A 131 20.83 12.52 -1.88
C VAL A 131 22.29 12.35 -1.47
N ASP A 132 23.20 12.80 -2.31
CA ASP A 132 24.65 12.64 -2.12
C ASP A 132 25.34 13.70 -2.97
N ASP A 133 26.45 14.29 -2.54
CA ASP A 133 27.13 15.36 -3.29
C ASP A 133 27.95 14.82 -4.47
N SER A 134 28.42 13.58 -4.38
CA SER A 134 29.16 12.89 -5.43
C SER A 134 28.24 12.37 -6.55
N MET A 135 28.42 12.93 -7.75
CA MET A 135 27.72 12.47 -8.96
C MET A 135 27.97 10.97 -9.24
N ALA A 136 29.19 10.48 -8.96
CA ALA A 136 29.54 9.08 -9.14
C ALA A 136 28.74 8.17 -8.19
N THR A 137 28.66 8.53 -6.89
CA THR A 137 27.87 7.80 -5.90
C THR A 137 26.39 7.79 -6.26
N ARG A 138 25.83 8.96 -6.62
CA ARG A 138 24.43 9.06 -7.06
C ARG A 138 24.14 8.16 -8.25
N SER A 139 25.03 8.14 -9.25
CA SER A 139 24.86 7.33 -10.46
C SER A 139 24.93 5.82 -10.15
N GLN A 140 25.86 5.41 -9.28
CA GLN A 140 26.01 4.02 -8.86
C GLN A 140 24.78 3.52 -8.09
N ILE A 141 24.32 4.27 -7.08
CA ILE A 141 23.13 3.90 -6.29
C ILE A 141 21.88 3.94 -7.15
N ARG A 142 21.74 4.95 -8.03
CA ARG A 142 20.62 5.03 -8.97
C ARG A 142 20.54 3.79 -9.84
N ALA A 143 21.64 3.34 -10.43
CA ALA A 143 21.66 2.13 -11.23
C ALA A 143 21.21 0.92 -10.41
N LEU A 144 21.76 0.74 -9.20
CA LEU A 144 21.39 -0.36 -8.30
C LEU A 144 19.88 -0.38 -7.98
N LEU A 145 19.30 0.77 -7.65
CA LEU A 145 17.87 0.87 -7.32
C LEU A 145 16.97 0.73 -8.57
N GLN A 146 17.41 1.20 -9.73
CA GLN A 146 16.71 0.97 -10.99
C GLN A 146 16.71 -0.51 -11.38
N HIS A 147 17.79 -1.26 -11.10
CA HIS A 147 17.80 -2.73 -11.23
C HIS A 147 16.78 -3.41 -10.31
N GLN A 148 16.51 -2.83 -9.15
CA GLN A 148 15.46 -3.26 -8.23
C GLN A 148 14.08 -2.68 -8.59
N MET A 149 13.95 -2.13 -9.80
CA MET A 149 12.73 -1.58 -10.41
C MET A 149 12.11 -0.37 -9.72
N PHE A 150 12.86 0.34 -8.87
CA PHE A 150 12.36 1.56 -8.22
C PHE A 150 12.23 2.75 -9.19
N HIS A 151 11.32 3.67 -8.89
CA HIS A 151 11.35 5.01 -9.47
C HIS A 151 12.34 5.89 -8.68
N VAL A 152 13.53 6.10 -9.26
CA VAL A 152 14.64 6.75 -8.55
C VAL A 152 14.79 8.22 -8.94
N MET A 153 14.72 9.10 -7.96
CA MET A 153 15.12 10.50 -8.03
C MET A 153 16.49 10.69 -7.41
N VAL A 154 17.22 11.72 -7.86
CA VAL A 154 18.56 12.04 -7.36
C VAL A 154 18.67 13.53 -7.07
N ALA A 155 19.33 13.89 -5.98
CA ALA A 155 19.60 15.27 -5.57
C ALA A 155 21.04 15.41 -5.08
N ALA A 156 21.69 16.54 -5.36
CA ALA A 156 23.08 16.80 -4.99
C ALA A 156 23.26 17.30 -3.55
N HIS A 157 22.21 17.84 -2.93
CA HIS A 157 22.23 18.33 -1.55
C HIS A 157 20.82 18.42 -0.96
N GLY A 158 20.71 18.75 0.34
CA GLY A 158 19.43 18.76 1.05
C GLY A 158 18.38 19.74 0.52
N GLU A 159 18.74 20.97 0.12
CA GLU A 159 17.76 21.93 -0.43
C GLU A 159 17.10 21.42 -1.72
N GLU A 160 17.87 20.85 -2.65
CA GLU A 160 17.33 20.26 -3.88
C GLU A 160 16.41 19.06 -3.55
N ALA A 161 16.79 18.24 -2.57
CA ALA A 161 15.97 17.13 -2.09
C ALA A 161 14.62 17.59 -1.54
N LEU A 162 14.58 18.70 -0.80
CA LEU A 162 13.32 19.27 -0.29
C LEU A 162 12.41 19.77 -1.43
N ILE A 163 12.98 20.38 -2.47
CA ILE A 163 12.21 20.81 -3.66
C ILE A 163 11.60 19.61 -4.38
N PHE A 164 12.36 18.51 -4.54
CA PHE A 164 11.81 17.30 -5.14
C PHE A 164 10.72 16.67 -4.29
N LEU A 165 10.88 16.67 -2.96
CA LEU A 165 9.88 16.13 -2.03
C LEU A 165 8.58 16.94 -2.04
N GLU A 166 8.64 18.26 -2.18
CA GLU A 166 7.45 19.12 -2.31
C GLU A 166 6.65 18.80 -3.58
N ASN A 167 7.32 18.48 -4.68
CA ASN A 167 6.68 18.11 -5.94
C ASN A 167 6.30 16.61 -6.02
N ASN A 168 6.84 15.78 -5.12
CA ASN A 168 6.63 14.34 -5.07
C ASN A 168 6.39 13.87 -3.62
N PRO A 169 5.23 14.23 -3.01
CA PRO A 169 4.94 13.88 -1.63
C PRO A 169 4.73 12.37 -1.40
N ASP A 170 4.69 11.59 -2.48
CA ASP A 170 4.57 10.14 -2.48
C ASP A 170 5.92 9.38 -2.37
N ILE A 171 7.04 10.09 -2.29
CA ILE A 171 8.35 9.50 -1.96
C ILE A 171 8.27 8.74 -0.63
N LYS A 172 8.70 7.47 -0.64
CA LYS A 172 8.66 6.59 0.55
C LYS A 172 10.00 6.41 1.22
N LEU A 173 11.10 6.66 0.50
CA LEU A 173 12.45 6.43 1.01
C LEU A 173 13.41 7.53 0.53
N ILE A 174 14.23 8.03 1.44
CA ILE A 174 15.40 8.86 1.15
C ILE A 174 16.65 8.14 1.63
N LEU A 175 17.62 7.96 0.73
CA LEU A 175 19.00 7.62 1.06
C LEU A 175 19.80 8.91 1.07
N THR A 176 20.35 9.32 2.20
CA THR A 176 21.08 10.60 2.30
C THR A 176 22.51 10.40 2.78
N ASP A 177 23.47 11.01 2.09
CA ASP A 177 24.82 11.14 2.62
C ASP A 177 24.86 12.04 3.86
N PHE A 178 25.84 11.82 4.71
CA PHE A 178 26.07 12.67 5.88
C PHE A 178 26.65 14.04 5.52
N GLN A 179 27.67 14.10 4.66
CA GLN A 179 28.44 15.30 4.34
C GLN A 179 28.11 15.79 2.95
N MET A 180 27.21 16.77 2.88
CA MET A 180 26.86 17.44 1.63
C MET A 180 27.02 18.95 1.79
N PRO A 181 27.36 19.68 0.71
CA PRO A 181 27.38 21.14 0.73
C PRO A 181 25.96 21.69 0.87
N VAL A 182 25.86 22.98 1.20
CA VAL A 182 24.60 23.74 1.33
C VAL A 182 23.73 23.28 2.50
N MET A 183 23.18 22.06 2.42
CA MET A 183 22.40 21.42 3.48
C MET A 183 22.84 19.96 3.60
N ASN A 184 23.37 19.61 4.77
CA ASN A 184 23.87 18.25 5.04
C ASN A 184 22.74 17.26 5.38
N GLY A 185 23.06 15.97 5.47
CA GLY A 185 22.05 14.93 5.70
C GLY A 185 21.33 15.04 7.04
N VAL A 186 21.99 15.59 8.07
CA VAL A 186 21.38 15.82 9.39
C VAL A 186 20.34 16.93 9.31
N GLU A 187 20.66 18.03 8.64
CA GLU A 187 19.74 19.15 8.43
C GLU A 187 18.55 18.73 7.57
N LEU A 188 18.81 18.05 6.45
CA LEU A 188 17.76 17.47 5.61
C LEU A 188 16.82 16.58 6.42
N THR A 189 17.38 15.65 7.21
CA THR A 189 16.56 14.74 8.03
C THR A 189 15.65 15.50 9.00
N LYS A 190 16.15 16.55 9.65
CA LYS A 190 15.35 17.38 10.55
C LYS A 190 14.22 18.10 9.80
N GLU A 191 14.50 18.69 8.64
CA GLU A 191 13.49 19.38 7.84
C GLU A 191 12.40 18.43 7.34
N VAL A 192 12.78 17.25 6.83
CA VAL A 192 11.81 16.22 6.42
C VAL A 192 10.94 15.78 7.60
N ARG A 193 11.53 15.60 8.80
CA ARG A 193 10.81 15.18 10.00
C ARG A 193 9.84 16.21 10.58
N LYS A 194 9.92 17.48 10.16
CA LYS A 194 8.87 18.46 10.49
C LYS A 194 7.55 18.20 9.77
N ARG A 195 7.59 17.51 8.62
CA ARG A 195 6.44 17.30 7.74
C ARG A 195 6.03 15.81 7.64
N TYR A 196 6.99 14.89 7.71
CA TYR A 196 6.77 13.46 7.55
C TYR A 196 7.30 12.67 8.74
N SER A 197 6.45 11.89 9.39
CA SER A 197 6.88 10.97 10.44
C SER A 197 7.75 9.83 9.86
N LYS A 198 8.50 9.16 10.75
CA LYS A 198 9.32 7.98 10.37
C LYS A 198 8.49 6.80 9.83
N ASN A 199 7.18 6.82 10.04
CA ASN A 199 6.23 5.80 9.61
C ASN A 199 5.57 6.16 8.26
N GLU A 200 5.82 7.34 7.72
CA GLU A 200 5.29 7.81 6.43
C GLU A 200 6.37 7.87 5.35
N LEU A 201 7.60 8.27 5.75
CA LEU A 201 8.76 8.38 4.88
C LEU A 201 10.01 7.89 5.63
N SER A 202 10.63 6.84 5.09
CA SER A 202 11.86 6.26 5.64
C SER A 202 13.09 7.05 5.21
N ILE A 203 14.02 7.28 6.14
CA ILE A 203 15.31 7.91 5.84
C ILE A 203 16.42 6.96 6.26
N ILE A 204 17.27 6.56 5.33
CA ILE A 204 18.48 5.78 5.60
C ILE A 204 19.68 6.68 5.36
N ALA A 205 20.49 6.86 6.41
CA ALA A 205 21.71 7.64 6.32
C ALA A 205 22.85 6.81 5.72
N MET A 206 23.69 7.42 4.89
CA MET A 206 24.91 6.81 4.39
C MET A 206 26.10 7.52 5.02
N THR A 207 26.99 6.75 5.66
CA THR A 207 28.09 7.28 6.48
C THR A 207 29.43 6.72 6.03
N GLY A 208 30.48 7.54 6.04
CA GLY A 208 31.85 7.11 5.76
C GLY A 208 32.50 6.35 6.93
N THR A 209 33.73 5.88 6.72
CA THR A 209 34.50 5.14 7.74
C THR A 209 34.89 6.05 8.93
N ASN A 210 34.94 5.51 10.16
CA ASN A 210 35.26 6.20 11.43
C ASN A 210 34.20 7.19 11.97
N THR A 211 32.91 6.89 11.79
CA THR A 211 31.81 7.82 12.11
C THR A 211 30.73 7.25 13.04
N GLU A 212 31.08 6.37 14.00
CA GLU A 212 30.08 5.76 14.92
C GLU A 212 29.18 6.78 15.64
N LEU A 213 29.75 7.94 16.05
CA LEU A 213 29.00 9.03 16.67
C LEU A 213 27.98 9.68 15.73
N ILE A 214 28.18 9.58 14.41
CA ILE A 214 27.31 10.16 13.38
C ILE A 214 26.11 9.26 13.12
N SER A 215 26.30 7.94 13.06
CA SER A 215 25.18 6.99 12.93
C SER A 215 24.20 7.14 14.10
N ALA A 216 24.72 7.25 15.33
CA ALA A 216 23.90 7.53 16.52
C ALA A 216 23.17 8.88 16.44
N LYS A 217 23.81 9.91 15.85
CA LYS A 217 23.18 11.22 15.64
C LYS A 217 21.99 11.13 14.69
N PHE A 218 22.11 10.40 13.58
CA PHE A 218 21.02 10.19 12.62
C PHE A 218 19.81 9.48 13.25
N LEU A 219 20.05 8.42 14.00
CA LEU A 219 18.95 7.70 14.67
C LEU A 219 18.23 8.60 15.68
N LYS A 220 18.96 9.44 16.43
CA LYS A 220 18.39 10.37 17.40
C LYS A 220 17.54 11.48 16.78
N ILE A 221 17.84 11.89 15.54
CA ILE A 221 17.06 12.93 14.84
C ILE A 221 15.93 12.36 13.96
N GLY A 222 15.77 11.03 13.95
CA GLY A 222 14.63 10.36 13.30
C GLY A 222 14.94 9.63 12.00
N ALA A 223 16.21 9.37 11.65
CA ALA A 223 16.51 8.39 10.61
C ALA A 223 16.01 7.00 11.02
N ASN A 224 15.61 6.20 10.04
CA ASN A 224 15.11 4.84 10.23
C ASN A 224 16.27 3.84 10.36
N ASP A 225 17.33 4.05 9.60
CA ASP A 225 18.52 3.20 9.62
C ASP A 225 19.76 3.95 9.09
N PHE A 226 20.91 3.27 9.04
CA PHE A 226 22.12 3.77 8.39
C PHE A 226 22.87 2.65 7.66
N ILE A 227 23.72 3.05 6.70
CA ILE A 227 24.59 2.17 5.89
C ILE A 227 26.00 2.77 5.87
N ASN A 228 27.01 1.95 6.13
CA ASN A 228 28.41 2.38 6.05
C ASN A 228 28.95 2.27 4.63
N LYS A 229 29.74 3.25 4.20
CA LYS A 229 30.50 3.23 2.94
C LYS A 229 31.92 2.66 3.20
N PRO A 230 32.42 1.73 2.36
CA PRO A 230 31.73 1.09 1.23
C PRO A 230 30.73 0.01 1.67
N PHE A 231 29.64 -0.16 0.91
CA PHE A 231 28.61 -1.19 1.14
C PHE A 231 28.53 -2.18 -0.03
N THR A 232 27.97 -3.35 0.24
CA THR A 232 27.64 -4.35 -0.78
C THR A 232 26.25 -4.11 -1.37
N ARG A 233 25.96 -4.70 -2.54
CA ARG A 233 24.62 -4.61 -3.17
C ARG A 233 23.55 -5.20 -2.25
N GLU A 234 23.89 -6.30 -1.61
CA GLU A 234 23.01 -7.09 -0.76
C GLU A 234 22.70 -6.33 0.55
N GLU A 235 23.70 -5.64 1.11
CA GLU A 235 23.51 -4.82 2.32
C GLU A 235 22.51 -3.68 2.08
N ILE A 236 22.72 -2.88 1.02
CA ILE A 236 21.83 -1.76 0.71
C ILE A 236 20.43 -2.26 0.34
N ALA A 237 20.30 -3.33 -0.44
CA ALA A 237 19.01 -3.92 -0.78
C ALA A 237 18.26 -4.40 0.47
N CYS A 238 18.94 -5.10 1.38
CA CYS A 238 18.37 -5.58 2.64
C CYS A 238 17.83 -4.43 3.50
N ARG A 239 18.62 -3.37 3.69
CA ARG A 239 18.26 -2.20 4.51
C ARG A 239 17.05 -1.45 3.95
N ILE A 240 17.00 -1.32 2.62
CA ILE A 240 15.89 -0.70 1.90
C ILE A 240 14.63 -1.54 2.03
N ASN A 241 14.72 -2.84 1.77
CA ASN A 241 13.58 -3.75 1.85
C ASN A 241 13.00 -3.77 3.27
N ASN A 242 13.83 -3.90 4.31
CA ASN A 242 13.37 -3.85 5.70
C ASN A 242 12.67 -2.54 6.05
N SER A 243 13.20 -1.41 5.55
CA SER A 243 12.60 -0.10 5.78
C SER A 243 11.23 0.04 5.11
N LEU A 244 11.11 -0.43 3.86
CA LEU A 244 9.85 -0.38 3.11
C LEU A 244 8.83 -1.36 3.68
N ASP A 245 9.23 -2.58 4.04
CA ASP A 245 8.39 -3.55 4.75
C ASP A 245 7.82 -2.94 6.04
N ALA A 246 8.65 -2.28 6.84
CA ALA A 246 8.18 -1.62 8.04
C ALA A 246 7.11 -0.55 7.76
N LEU A 247 7.29 0.27 6.72
CA LEU A 247 6.28 1.26 6.30
C LEU A 247 4.97 0.58 5.88
N GLU A 248 5.06 -0.47 5.08
CA GLU A 248 3.90 -1.25 4.60
C GLU A 248 3.15 -1.93 5.75
N TYR A 249 3.86 -2.55 6.69
CA TYR A 249 3.26 -3.18 7.87
C TYR A 249 2.59 -2.16 8.78
N ILE A 250 3.22 -1.02 9.02
CA ILE A 250 2.62 0.05 9.83
C ILE A 250 1.37 0.60 9.16
N ALA A 251 1.40 0.81 7.85
CA ALA A 251 0.24 1.24 7.08
C ALA A 251 -0.90 0.21 7.20
N LYS A 252 -0.60 -1.09 7.07
CA LYS A 252 -1.58 -2.18 7.20
C LYS A 252 -2.16 -2.29 8.61
N ILE A 253 -1.33 -2.17 9.64
CA ILE A 253 -1.78 -2.19 11.05
C ILE A 253 -2.69 -0.99 11.31
N LYS A 254 -2.30 0.20 10.82
CA LYS A 254 -3.10 1.41 10.96
C LYS A 254 -4.45 1.26 10.27
N ASP A 255 -4.46 0.74 9.04
CA ASP A 255 -5.68 0.46 8.28
C ASP A 255 -6.59 -0.51 9.04
N MET A 256 -6.07 -1.65 9.49
CA MET A 256 -6.83 -2.63 10.28
C MET A 256 -7.35 -2.07 11.62
N ALA A 257 -6.59 -1.16 12.25
CA ALA A 257 -6.98 -0.54 13.51
C ALA A 257 -8.03 0.56 13.32
N GLN A 258 -8.08 1.21 12.16
CA GLN A 258 -8.91 2.39 11.91
C GLN A 258 -10.13 2.12 11.05
N ASN A 259 -10.10 1.11 10.18
CA ASN A 259 -11.12 0.87 9.19
C ASN A 259 -11.88 -0.45 9.44
N ASP A 260 -13.12 -0.50 8.98
CA ASP A 260 -13.95 -1.70 8.95
C ASP A 260 -13.62 -2.53 7.71
N PHE A 261 -13.35 -3.82 7.90
CA PHE A 261 -12.84 -4.71 6.86
C PHE A 261 -13.76 -4.85 5.65
N LEU A 262 -15.08 -4.81 5.86
CA LEU A 262 -16.05 -5.01 4.78
C LEU A 262 -16.35 -3.70 4.03
N SER A 263 -16.62 -2.61 4.75
CA SER A 263 -17.02 -1.34 4.15
C SER A 263 -15.86 -0.45 3.71
N GLY A 264 -14.66 -0.65 4.29
CA GLY A 264 -13.51 0.23 4.10
C GLY A 264 -13.68 1.64 4.68
N LEU A 265 -14.76 1.89 5.44
CA LEU A 265 -14.97 3.13 6.19
C LEU A 265 -14.27 3.05 7.54
N ALA A 266 -14.21 4.16 8.28
CA ALA A 266 -13.76 4.13 9.66
C ALA A 266 -14.56 3.11 10.48
N ASN A 267 -13.89 2.38 11.36
CA ASN A 267 -14.56 1.47 12.29
C ASN A 267 -15.10 2.23 13.51
N ARG A 268 -15.95 1.53 14.27
CA ARG A 268 -16.56 2.06 15.50
C ARG A 268 -15.53 2.68 16.45
N ARG A 269 -14.43 1.99 16.73
CA ARG A 269 -13.45 2.45 17.72
C ARG A 269 -12.82 3.78 17.29
N TYR A 270 -12.31 3.83 16.05
CA TYR A 270 -11.71 5.04 15.52
C TYR A 270 -12.73 6.19 15.42
N PHE A 271 -13.99 5.89 15.11
CA PHE A 271 -15.05 6.90 15.11
C PHE A 271 -15.21 7.61 16.44
N PHE A 272 -15.34 6.87 17.55
CA PHE A 272 -15.54 7.46 18.86
C PHE A 272 -14.31 8.27 19.30
N ASP A 273 -13.11 7.76 19.06
CA ASP A 273 -11.87 8.47 19.39
C ASP A 273 -11.78 9.81 18.62
N ALA A 274 -11.99 9.78 17.31
CA ALA A 274 -11.95 10.97 16.45
C ALA A 274 -13.07 11.97 16.75
N MET A 275 -14.29 11.48 17.03
CA MET A 275 -15.43 12.33 17.33
C MET A 275 -15.27 13.07 18.67
N GLN A 276 -14.69 12.43 19.67
CA GLN A 276 -14.42 13.05 20.97
C GLN A 276 -13.39 14.19 20.85
N GLU A 277 -12.36 14.02 20.02
CA GLU A 277 -11.38 15.06 19.73
C GLU A 277 -12.03 16.23 18.98
N TYR A 278 -12.76 15.93 17.90
CA TYR A 278 -13.44 16.94 17.09
C TYR A 278 -14.49 17.73 17.89
N PHE A 279 -15.30 17.07 18.73
CA PHE A 279 -16.31 17.73 19.56
C PHE A 279 -15.72 18.83 20.46
N LYS A 280 -14.54 18.58 21.05
CA LYS A 280 -13.85 19.56 21.91
C LYS A 280 -13.38 20.77 21.11
N GLU A 281 -12.82 20.54 19.93
CA GLU A 281 -12.33 21.63 19.07
C GLU A 281 -13.48 22.45 18.50
N ALA A 282 -14.54 21.80 17.99
CA ALA A 282 -15.73 22.48 17.48
C ALA A 282 -16.37 23.39 18.54
N ARG A 283 -16.47 22.93 19.79
CA ARG A 283 -16.97 23.76 20.91
C ARG A 283 -16.09 24.98 21.17
N LYS A 284 -14.77 24.80 21.16
CA LYS A 284 -13.80 25.89 21.37
C LYS A 284 -13.89 26.93 20.26
N GLN A 285 -14.07 26.50 19.02
CA GLN A 285 -14.19 27.37 17.85
C GLN A 285 -15.62 27.90 17.62
N LYS A 286 -16.61 27.41 18.38
CA LYS A 286 -18.05 27.65 18.15
C LYS A 286 -18.48 27.24 16.74
N GLU A 287 -17.88 26.19 16.22
CA GLU A 287 -18.17 25.60 14.91
C GLU A 287 -19.51 24.87 14.95
N SER A 288 -20.32 25.05 13.90
CA SER A 288 -21.57 24.30 13.71
C SER A 288 -21.32 22.99 12.99
N PHE A 289 -21.90 21.90 13.48
CA PHE A 289 -21.76 20.59 12.85
C PHE A 289 -23.01 19.73 13.09
N ALA A 290 -23.16 18.67 12.31
CA ALA A 290 -24.28 17.74 12.40
C ALA A 290 -23.78 16.29 12.46
N LEU A 291 -24.47 15.45 13.23
CA LEU A 291 -24.25 14.01 13.32
C LEU A 291 -25.49 13.29 12.81
N GLY A 292 -25.31 12.35 11.88
CA GLY A 292 -26.36 11.51 11.34
C GLY A 292 -26.10 10.04 11.62
N LEU A 293 -27.00 9.42 12.35
CA LEU A 293 -27.04 7.97 12.54
C LEU A 293 -27.88 7.36 11.43
N ILE A 294 -27.29 6.46 10.64
CA ILE A 294 -27.86 5.90 9.42
C ILE A 294 -28.00 4.39 9.62
N ASP A 295 -29.17 3.84 9.31
CA ASP A 295 -29.43 2.40 9.40
C ASP A 295 -30.12 1.89 8.14
N VAL A 296 -29.67 0.71 7.67
CA VAL A 296 -30.22 0.06 6.48
C VAL A 296 -31.59 -0.54 6.79
N ASP A 297 -32.59 -0.05 6.08
CA ASP A 297 -33.96 -0.48 6.29
C ASP A 297 -34.14 -1.96 5.96
N LYS A 298 -34.67 -2.72 6.93
CA LYS A 298 -34.98 -4.16 6.78
C LYS A 298 -33.76 -5.02 6.43
N PHE A 299 -32.56 -4.62 6.83
CA PHE A 299 -31.33 -5.37 6.53
C PHE A 299 -31.36 -6.84 6.98
N LYS A 300 -31.91 -7.12 8.16
CA LYS A 300 -32.11 -8.50 8.63
C LYS A 300 -32.95 -9.33 7.64
N GLN A 301 -34.01 -8.75 7.08
CA GLN A 301 -34.85 -9.43 6.08
C GLN A 301 -34.07 -9.72 4.79
N ILE A 302 -33.19 -8.81 4.36
CA ILE A 302 -32.30 -9.02 3.21
C ILE A 302 -31.40 -10.24 3.47
N ASN A 303 -30.74 -10.30 4.62
CA ASN A 303 -29.89 -11.44 4.97
C ASN A 303 -30.66 -12.75 5.06
N ASP A 304 -31.82 -12.73 5.73
CA ASP A 304 -32.63 -13.93 5.96
C ASP A 304 -33.25 -14.47 4.65
N THR A 305 -33.53 -13.60 3.67
CA THR A 305 -34.19 -13.98 2.40
C THR A 305 -33.21 -14.25 1.28
N LEU A 306 -32.12 -13.48 1.19
CA LEU A 306 -31.22 -13.46 0.02
C LEU A 306 -29.78 -13.91 0.37
N GLY A 307 -29.53 -14.18 1.65
CA GLY A 307 -28.25 -14.62 2.17
C GLY A 307 -27.28 -13.48 2.47
N HIS A 308 -26.33 -13.76 3.37
CA HIS A 308 -25.34 -12.79 3.85
C HIS A 308 -24.49 -12.18 2.75
N ARG A 309 -24.21 -12.91 1.66
CA ARG A 309 -23.44 -12.38 0.53
C ARG A 309 -24.12 -11.16 -0.13
N VAL A 310 -25.46 -11.16 -0.21
CA VAL A 310 -26.22 -10.01 -0.73
C VAL A 310 -26.23 -8.88 0.29
N GLY A 311 -26.35 -9.19 1.58
CA GLY A 311 -26.19 -8.20 2.65
C GLY A 311 -24.82 -7.50 2.62
N ASP A 312 -23.74 -8.26 2.41
CA ASP A 312 -22.40 -7.70 2.28
C ASP A 312 -22.28 -6.75 1.08
N GLN A 313 -22.91 -7.11 -0.05
CA GLN A 313 -22.99 -6.23 -1.23
C GLN A 313 -23.75 -4.94 -0.95
N VAL A 314 -24.84 -5.01 -0.16
CA VAL A 314 -25.59 -3.81 0.29
C VAL A 314 -24.68 -2.90 1.12
N ILE A 315 -23.94 -3.45 2.08
CA ILE A 315 -23.00 -2.69 2.92
C ILE A 315 -21.91 -2.02 2.09
N VAL A 316 -21.30 -2.76 1.16
CA VAL A 316 -20.25 -2.24 0.28
C VAL A 316 -20.79 -1.14 -0.64
N ALA A 317 -21.96 -1.33 -1.25
CA ALA A 317 -22.57 -0.35 -2.14
C ALA A 317 -22.98 0.93 -1.39
N LEU A 318 -23.53 0.76 -0.18
CA LEU A 318 -23.87 1.88 0.70
C LEU A 318 -22.61 2.65 1.09
N ALA A 319 -21.57 1.97 1.57
CA ALA A 319 -20.30 2.60 1.95
C ALA A 319 -19.68 3.40 0.79
N LYS A 320 -19.69 2.84 -0.42
CA LYS A 320 -19.24 3.52 -1.63
C LYS A 320 -20.07 4.78 -1.91
N THR A 321 -21.39 4.65 -1.91
CA THR A 321 -22.31 5.77 -2.17
C THR A 321 -22.12 6.89 -1.15
N LEU A 322 -22.00 6.54 0.14
CA LEU A 322 -21.76 7.51 1.20
C LEU A 322 -20.42 8.23 0.97
N LYS A 323 -19.34 7.51 0.64
CA LYS A 323 -18.01 8.09 0.41
C LYS A 323 -17.99 9.02 -0.80
N GLU A 324 -18.71 8.71 -1.88
CA GLU A 324 -18.80 9.53 -3.09
C GLU A 324 -19.56 10.86 -2.87
N GLN A 325 -20.43 10.93 -1.86
CA GLN A 325 -21.17 12.17 -1.53
C GLN A 325 -20.39 13.12 -0.62
N LEU A 326 -19.26 12.69 -0.06
CA LEU A 326 -18.51 13.45 0.95
C LEU A 326 -17.34 14.21 0.33
N THR A 327 -17.14 15.45 0.79
CA THR A 327 -15.88 16.17 0.64
C THR A 327 -14.86 15.68 1.67
N HIS A 328 -13.58 16.08 1.51
CA HIS A 328 -12.48 15.56 2.33
C HIS A 328 -12.58 15.89 3.83
N ASP A 329 -13.39 16.88 4.24
CA ASP A 329 -13.46 17.34 5.63
C ASP A 329 -14.50 16.60 6.48
N HIS A 330 -15.45 15.92 5.84
CA HIS A 330 -16.50 15.18 6.52
C HIS A 330 -16.04 13.77 6.91
N PHE A 331 -16.61 13.24 8.00
CA PHE A 331 -16.13 11.99 8.59
C PHE A 331 -17.25 10.95 8.67
N ILE A 332 -16.98 9.73 8.19
CA ILE A 332 -17.96 8.66 8.17
C ILE A 332 -17.39 7.33 8.66
N ALA A 333 -18.20 6.59 9.42
CA ALA A 333 -17.85 5.30 9.97
C ALA A 333 -18.99 4.30 9.90
N ARG A 334 -18.62 3.01 9.90
CA ARG A 334 -19.53 1.92 10.21
C ARG A 334 -19.39 1.57 11.68
N ILE A 335 -20.45 1.76 12.45
CA ILE A 335 -20.44 1.62 13.91
C ILE A 335 -21.12 0.32 14.39
N GLY A 336 -21.84 -0.36 13.51
CA GLY A 336 -22.56 -1.60 13.77
C GLY A 336 -22.69 -2.48 12.51
N GLY A 337 -23.52 -3.51 12.57
CA GLY A 337 -23.73 -4.43 11.43
C GLY A 337 -24.30 -3.71 10.21
N ASP A 338 -25.39 -3.00 10.40
CA ASP A 338 -26.14 -2.21 9.40
C ASP A 338 -26.20 -0.72 9.72
N GLU A 339 -25.42 -0.29 10.72
CA GLU A 339 -25.41 1.06 11.26
C GLU A 339 -24.16 1.82 10.86
N PHE A 340 -24.36 3.04 10.37
CA PHE A 340 -23.32 3.98 9.97
C PHE A 340 -23.52 5.30 10.71
N CYS A 341 -22.44 6.03 10.92
CA CYS A 341 -22.47 7.35 11.53
C CYS A 341 -21.69 8.32 10.66
N LEU A 342 -22.33 9.43 10.31
CA LEU A 342 -21.78 10.49 9.48
C LEU A 342 -21.74 11.81 10.24
N VAL A 343 -20.60 12.47 10.23
CA VAL A 343 -20.38 13.79 10.84
C VAL A 343 -20.06 14.79 9.74
N LEU A 344 -20.94 15.78 9.58
CA LEU A 344 -20.76 16.92 8.70
C LEU A 344 -20.19 18.07 9.53
N LYS A 345 -18.96 18.46 9.20
CA LYS A 345 -18.21 19.54 9.86
C LYS A 345 -18.50 20.90 9.23
N ASP A 346 -18.31 21.96 10.00
CA ASP A 346 -18.50 23.37 9.62
C ASP A 346 -19.72 23.60 8.70
N ILE A 347 -20.89 23.18 9.18
CA ILE A 347 -22.12 23.23 8.42
C ILE A 347 -23.30 23.74 9.27
N GLU A 348 -24.07 24.63 8.66
CA GLU A 348 -25.32 25.10 9.24
C GLU A 348 -26.40 24.02 9.23
N GLN A 349 -27.27 24.02 10.24
CA GLN A 349 -28.31 23.00 10.44
C GLN A 349 -29.15 22.76 9.18
N LYS A 350 -29.60 23.83 8.50
CA LYS A 350 -30.42 23.73 7.28
C LYS A 350 -29.68 23.01 6.15
N LYS A 351 -28.42 23.37 5.90
CA LYS A 351 -27.59 22.74 4.85
C LYS A 351 -27.28 21.28 5.18
N ALA A 352 -27.05 20.96 6.45
CA ALA A 352 -26.86 19.59 6.89
C ALA A 352 -28.11 18.72 6.65
N LEU A 353 -29.31 19.23 6.93
CA LEU A 353 -30.55 18.49 6.64
C LEU A 353 -30.75 18.28 5.13
N GLU A 354 -30.50 19.32 4.32
CA GLU A 354 -30.54 19.19 2.86
C GLU A 354 -29.54 18.12 2.36
N PHE A 355 -28.35 18.04 2.98
CA PHE A 355 -27.36 17.01 2.69
C PHE A 355 -27.90 15.61 3.03
N PHE A 356 -28.39 15.39 4.25
CA PHE A 356 -28.91 14.07 4.66
C PHE A 356 -30.11 13.62 3.82
N ILE A 357 -30.98 14.53 3.41
CA ILE A 357 -32.10 14.21 2.51
C ILE A 357 -31.58 13.81 1.13
N LYS A 358 -30.62 14.55 0.56
CA LYS A 358 -29.98 14.18 -0.72
C LYS A 358 -29.28 12.83 -0.62
N LEU A 359 -28.58 12.58 0.48
CA LEU A 359 -27.90 11.31 0.76
C LEU A 359 -28.89 10.15 0.80
N GLN A 360 -29.98 10.29 1.55
CA GLN A 360 -31.05 9.29 1.63
C GLN A 360 -31.65 9.02 0.24
N CYS A 361 -31.90 10.06 -0.56
CA CYS A 361 -32.38 9.92 -1.94
C CYS A 361 -31.36 9.25 -2.88
N ALA A 362 -30.06 9.49 -2.69
CA ALA A 362 -29.01 8.84 -3.46
C ALA A 362 -28.93 7.34 -3.13
N VAL A 363 -29.01 7.00 -1.84
CA VAL A 363 -29.05 5.60 -1.38
C VAL A 363 -30.28 4.86 -1.89
N ALA A 364 -31.44 5.52 -1.94
CA ALA A 364 -32.68 4.93 -2.49
C ALA A 364 -32.60 4.55 -3.98
N LYS A 365 -31.55 5.00 -4.70
CA LYS A 365 -31.29 4.62 -6.10
C LYS A 365 -30.36 3.41 -6.23
N ILE A 366 -29.81 2.91 -5.13
CA ILE A 366 -28.95 1.72 -5.14
C ILE A 366 -29.81 0.51 -5.47
N GLU A 367 -29.40 -0.23 -6.49
CA GLU A 367 -29.96 -1.53 -6.85
C GLU A 367 -28.87 -2.60 -6.78
N ILE A 368 -29.07 -3.63 -5.96
CA ILE A 368 -28.15 -4.76 -5.84
C ILE A 368 -28.62 -5.91 -6.74
N PRO A 369 -27.80 -6.37 -7.70
CA PRO A 369 -28.16 -7.51 -8.55
C PRO A 369 -28.11 -8.82 -7.74
N VAL A 370 -29.25 -9.51 -7.64
CA VAL A 370 -29.37 -10.81 -6.96
C VAL A 370 -29.26 -11.95 -7.97
N SER A 371 -29.83 -11.77 -9.15
CA SER A 371 -29.75 -12.70 -10.29
C SER A 371 -29.61 -11.92 -11.61
N ALA A 372 -29.64 -12.61 -12.75
CA ALA A 372 -29.57 -11.96 -14.06
C ALA A 372 -30.76 -11.02 -14.33
N GLU A 373 -31.91 -11.26 -13.69
CA GLU A 373 -33.17 -10.55 -13.93
C GLU A 373 -33.70 -9.84 -12.67
N GLU A 374 -33.17 -10.16 -11.48
CA GLU A 374 -33.67 -9.65 -10.21
C GLU A 374 -32.69 -8.68 -9.55
N LYS A 375 -33.23 -7.54 -9.12
CA LYS A 375 -32.51 -6.51 -8.36
C LYS A 375 -33.27 -6.13 -7.11
N VAL A 376 -32.54 -5.77 -6.07
CA VAL A 376 -33.10 -5.35 -4.78
C VAL A 376 -32.74 -3.91 -4.50
N GLY A 377 -33.78 -3.10 -4.26
CA GLY A 377 -33.63 -1.72 -3.83
C GLY A 377 -33.18 -1.63 -2.38
N VAL A 378 -32.33 -0.66 -2.09
CA VAL A 378 -31.84 -0.36 -0.73
C VAL A 378 -32.41 0.97 -0.28
N SER A 379 -32.83 1.07 0.97
CA SER A 379 -33.18 2.35 1.60
C SER A 379 -32.57 2.46 2.99
N VAL A 380 -32.45 3.70 3.48
CA VAL A 380 -31.92 3.99 4.81
C VAL A 380 -32.83 4.94 5.57
N SER A 381 -32.90 4.73 6.87
CA SER A 381 -33.46 5.69 7.82
C SER A 381 -32.32 6.46 8.47
N ILE A 382 -32.49 7.76 8.71
CA ILE A 382 -31.46 8.64 9.27
C ILE A 382 -32.01 9.43 10.46
N GLY A 383 -31.35 9.37 11.61
CA GLY A 383 -31.58 10.25 12.75
C GLY A 383 -30.49 11.30 12.87
N VAL A 384 -30.85 12.57 12.93
CA VAL A 384 -29.90 13.70 12.90
C VAL A 384 -29.91 14.49 14.20
N THR A 385 -28.73 14.82 14.71
CA THR A 385 -28.49 15.73 15.83
C THR A 385 -27.50 16.82 15.47
N PHE A 386 -27.50 17.90 16.25
CA PHE A 386 -26.63 19.05 16.07
C PHE A 386 -25.77 19.29 17.32
N ASN A 387 -24.93 20.32 17.24
CA ASN A 387 -23.90 20.65 18.22
C ASN A 387 -24.42 21.32 19.51
N ASP A 388 -25.72 21.28 19.79
CA ASP A 388 -26.38 21.90 20.94
C ASP A 388 -26.32 21.06 22.23
N LEU A 389 -25.75 19.87 22.17
CA LEU A 389 -25.72 18.89 23.27
C LEU A 389 -24.42 18.90 24.07
N GLU A 390 -24.43 18.32 25.27
CA GLU A 390 -23.34 18.42 26.24
C GLU A 390 -22.18 17.45 25.99
N SER A 391 -22.46 16.33 25.32
CA SER A 391 -21.48 15.28 25.06
C SER A 391 -21.77 14.52 23.76
N VAL A 392 -20.75 13.84 23.23
CA VAL A 392 -20.88 12.93 22.09
C VAL A 392 -21.87 11.79 22.39
N GLU A 393 -21.89 11.27 23.62
CA GLU A 393 -22.83 10.22 24.03
C GLU A 393 -24.27 10.69 23.96
N GLU A 394 -24.54 11.92 24.43
CA GLU A 394 -25.86 12.52 24.34
C GLU A 394 -26.29 12.75 22.88
N MET A 395 -25.37 13.23 22.03
CA MET A 395 -25.63 13.40 20.59
C MET A 395 -26.02 12.09 19.91
N ILE A 396 -25.35 10.99 20.24
CA ILE A 396 -25.66 9.68 19.67
C ILE A 396 -27.00 9.17 20.21
N ASN A 397 -27.26 9.31 21.51
CA ASN A 397 -28.52 8.89 22.12
C ASN A 397 -29.73 9.64 21.53
N GLN A 398 -29.58 10.94 21.25
CA GLN A 398 -30.64 11.72 20.61
C GLN A 398 -30.80 11.35 19.13
N ALA A 399 -29.71 11.10 18.40
CA ALA A 399 -29.75 10.63 17.03
C ALA A 399 -30.42 9.25 16.91
N ASP A 400 -30.19 8.36 17.87
CA ASP A 400 -30.83 7.04 17.95
C ASP A 400 -32.35 7.15 18.13
N LYS A 401 -32.83 8.04 19.02
CA LYS A 401 -34.27 8.31 19.17
C LYS A 401 -34.89 8.84 17.89
N ALA A 402 -34.21 9.76 17.20
CA ALA A 402 -34.65 10.29 15.91
C ALA A 402 -34.70 9.17 14.84
N LEU A 403 -33.67 8.31 14.79
CA LEU A 403 -33.62 7.18 13.88
C LEU A 403 -34.76 6.18 14.16
N TYR A 404 -35.03 5.88 15.42
CA TYR A 404 -36.15 5.05 15.82
C TYR A 404 -37.50 5.63 15.36
N LYS A 405 -37.67 6.95 15.49
CA LYS A 405 -38.83 7.67 14.96
C LYS A 405 -38.92 7.57 13.43
N ALA A 406 -37.80 7.66 12.71
CA ALA A 406 -37.76 7.50 11.26
C ALA A 406 -38.24 6.09 10.85
N LYS A 407 -37.77 5.05 11.56
CA LYS A 407 -38.21 3.66 11.36
C LYS A 407 -39.70 3.45 11.63
N LYS A 408 -40.25 4.07 12.68
CA LYS A 408 -41.68 4.04 13.00
C LYS A 408 -42.53 4.78 11.98
N ASN A 409 -42.03 5.90 11.46
CA ASN A 409 -42.73 6.77 10.51
C ASN A 409 -42.62 6.29 9.05
N GLY A 410 -42.43 4.99 8.82
CA GLY A 410 -42.45 4.40 7.49
C GLY A 410 -41.09 4.18 6.83
N ARG A 411 -39.96 4.42 7.53
CA ARG A 411 -38.59 4.23 7.02
C ARG A 411 -38.24 5.14 5.83
N ASN A 412 -37.07 4.95 5.22
CA ASN A 412 -36.59 5.69 4.05
C ASN A 412 -36.71 7.21 4.20
N ARG A 413 -36.29 7.74 5.35
CA ARG A 413 -36.49 9.15 5.70
C ARG A 413 -35.48 9.66 6.72
N VAL A 414 -35.41 10.98 6.81
CA VAL A 414 -34.61 11.71 7.80
C VAL A 414 -35.53 12.24 8.91
N GLU A 415 -35.14 12.07 10.16
CA GLU A 415 -35.77 12.69 11.32
C GLU A 415 -34.71 13.42 12.15
N VAL A 416 -35.10 14.53 12.77
CA VAL A 416 -34.27 15.31 13.68
C VAL A 416 -34.69 15.01 15.11
N ALA A 417 -33.73 14.97 16.03
CA ALA A 417 -33.98 14.73 17.45
C ALA A 417 -34.83 15.81 18.13
#